data_AF-A0A931MIP8-F1
#
_entry.id   AF-A0A931MIP8-F1
#
_cell.length_a   1.000
_cell.length_b   1.000
_cell.length_c   1.000
_cell.angle_alpha   90.00
_cell.angle_beta   90.00
_cell.angle_gamma   90.00
#
_symmetry.space_group_name_H-M   'P 1'
#
loop_
_entity.id
_entity.type
_entity.pdbx_description
1 polymer ?
#
loop_
_entity_poly.entity_id
_entity_poly.type
_entity_poly.pdbx_seq_one_letter_code
_entity_poly.pdbx_strand_id
1 'polypeptide(L)'
;MTVQKLLHAVDTASTWIGKAFAWLIVALMLVVCIEVCKRYLLNMPTSWVYDVNNMMYGTLFMMCGAYTLAQDGHVRGDFLYGSMKPRRQAFLDLVLYIAFFLPGILALTWAGWIYASDSLAIHETTFNATPLPIYPFKFFIPIAGATVLVQGLSEILRCIVCLKTGEWTPRLADADEIDVVNQQLAGSTYVDEDAKRDAMSKAKQIDESARQRHAGGQT
;
A
#
# COMPACT_ATOMS: atom_id res chain seq x y z
N MET A 1 10.26 -15.17 19.50
CA MET A 1 9.08 -14.47 20.07
C MET A 1 9.22 -12.95 20.03
N THR A 2 10.35 -12.33 20.44
CA THR A 2 10.48 -10.86 20.45
C THR A 2 10.46 -10.22 19.06
N VAL A 3 11.16 -10.82 18.08
CA VAL A 3 11.23 -10.29 16.70
C VAL A 3 9.86 -10.30 16.03
N GLN A 4 9.10 -11.39 16.14
CA GLN A 4 7.77 -11.49 15.53
C GLN A 4 6.77 -10.48 16.12
N LYS A 5 6.83 -10.21 17.43
CA LYS A 5 6.01 -9.16 18.05
C LYS A 5 6.34 -7.78 17.50
N LEU A 6 7.63 -7.48 17.28
CA LEU A 6 8.07 -6.23 16.67
C LEU A 6 7.55 -6.09 15.23
N LEU A 7 7.70 -7.12 14.41
CA LEU A 7 7.21 -7.13 13.02
C LEU A 7 5.69 -6.86 12.97
N HIS A 8 4.92 -7.57 13.81
CA HIS A 8 3.47 -7.38 13.89
C HIS A 8 3.07 -5.99 14.40
N ALA A 9 3.82 -5.41 15.35
CA ALA A 9 3.55 -4.05 15.81
C ALA A 9 3.76 -3.02 14.69
N VAL A 10 4.83 -3.17 13.90
CA VAL A 10 5.11 -2.30 12.75
C VAL A 10 4.05 -2.46 11.66
N ASP A 11 3.69 -3.69 11.28
CA ASP A 11 2.64 -3.95 10.29
C ASP A 11 1.29 -3.36 10.73
N THR A 12 0.96 -3.49 12.03
CA THR A 12 -0.29 -2.98 12.59
C THR A 12 -0.31 -1.46 12.52
N ALA A 13 0.80 -0.80 12.88
CA ALA A 13 0.92 0.65 12.77
C ALA A 13 0.77 1.12 11.32
N SER A 14 1.47 0.49 10.37
CA SER A 14 1.38 0.79 8.93
C SER A 14 -0.05 0.58 8.40
N THR A 15 -0.72 -0.47 8.85
CA THR A 15 -2.11 -0.78 8.48
C THR A 15 -3.10 0.24 9.02
N TRP A 16 -2.96 0.63 10.29
CA TRP A 16 -3.79 1.66 10.89
C TRP A 16 -3.62 3.02 10.22
N ILE A 17 -2.38 3.39 9.88
CA ILE A 17 -2.10 4.62 9.13
C ILE A 17 -2.81 4.56 7.77
N GLY A 18 -2.62 3.49 6.99
CA GLY A 18 -3.27 3.32 5.70
C GLY A 18 -4.80 3.43 5.78
N LYS A 19 -5.42 2.74 6.75
CA LYS A 19 -6.88 2.79 6.97
C LYS A 19 -7.38 4.17 7.40
N ALA A 20 -6.63 4.88 8.25
CA ALA A 20 -7.00 6.23 8.66
C ALA A 20 -7.01 7.19 7.47
N PHE A 21 -5.99 7.13 6.61
CA PHE A 21 -5.90 7.97 5.42
C PHE A 21 -6.82 7.50 4.28
N ALA A 22 -7.25 6.23 4.25
CA ALA A 22 -8.22 5.75 3.27
C ALA A 22 -9.55 6.52 3.33
N TRP A 23 -9.97 7.02 4.50
CA TRP A 23 -11.15 7.87 4.63
C TRP A 23 -11.08 9.19 3.85
N LEU A 24 -9.87 9.64 3.45
CA LEU A 24 -9.73 10.80 2.56
C LEU A 24 -10.43 10.57 1.22
N ILE A 25 -10.57 9.33 0.73
CA ILE A 25 -11.27 9.08 -0.54
C ILE A 25 -12.75 9.43 -0.44
N VAL A 26 -13.38 9.13 0.70
CA VAL A 26 -14.79 9.45 0.96
C VAL A 26 -14.95 10.97 1.06
N ALA A 27 -14.06 11.63 1.80
CA ALA A 27 -14.07 13.08 1.91
C ALA A 27 -13.84 13.76 0.55
N LEU A 28 -12.89 13.26 -0.26
CA LEU A 28 -12.62 13.76 -1.61
C LEU A 28 -13.84 13.60 -2.51
N MET A 29 -14.49 12.43 -2.49
CA MET A 29 -15.73 12.19 -3.26
C MET A 29 -16.82 13.21 -2.88
N LEU A 30 -17.02 13.45 -1.59
CA LEU A 30 -18.01 14.43 -1.12
C LEU A 30 -17.69 15.85 -1.60
N VAL A 31 -16.42 16.28 -1.49
CA VAL A 31 -15.98 17.60 -1.95
C VAL A 31 -16.23 17.77 -3.45
N VAL A 32 -15.87 16.76 -4.26
CA VAL A 32 -16.10 16.76 -5.71
C VAL A 32 -17.60 16.83 -6.03
N CYS A 33 -18.42 15.99 -5.39
CA CYS A 33 -19.88 16.00 -5.60
C CYS A 33 -20.50 17.36 -5.27
N ILE A 34 -20.12 17.96 -4.13
CA ILE A 34 -20.61 19.29 -3.73
C ILE A 34 -20.21 20.34 -4.76
N GLU A 35 -18.95 20.34 -5.23
CA GLU A 35 -18.48 21.31 -6.21
C GLU A 35 -19.16 21.14 -7.58
N VAL A 36 -19.38 19.90 -8.03
CA VAL A 36 -20.16 19.62 -9.24
C VAL A 36 -21.58 20.17 -9.10
N CYS A 37 -22.26 19.90 -7.98
CA CYS A 37 -23.60 20.45 -7.71
C CYS A 37 -23.59 21.99 -7.71
N LYS A 38 -22.66 22.63 -7.00
CA LYS A 38 -22.56 24.10 -6.96
C LYS A 38 -22.31 24.70 -8.34
N ARG A 39 -21.45 24.09 -9.13
CA ARG A 39 -21.08 24.56 -10.47
C ARG A 39 -22.26 24.51 -11.44
N TYR A 40 -22.99 23.40 -11.46
CA TYR A 40 -24.06 23.20 -12.44
C TYR A 40 -25.43 23.68 -11.98
N LEU A 41 -25.74 23.61 -10.67
CA LEU A 41 -27.05 24.02 -10.14
C LEU A 41 -27.08 25.49 -9.71
N LEU A 42 -25.97 25.99 -9.13
CA LEU A 42 -25.92 27.35 -8.57
C LEU A 42 -25.10 28.32 -9.42
N ASN A 43 -24.42 27.83 -10.46
CA ASN A 43 -23.50 28.62 -11.30
C ASN A 43 -22.45 29.39 -10.49
N MET A 44 -22.02 28.83 -9.36
CA MET A 44 -21.07 29.42 -8.40
C MET A 44 -19.87 28.49 -8.18
N PRO A 45 -18.91 28.45 -9.13
CA PRO A 45 -17.72 27.60 -9.01
C PRO A 45 -16.79 28.09 -7.89
N THR A 46 -16.09 27.16 -7.26
CA THR A 46 -15.14 27.47 -6.18
C THR A 46 -13.71 27.28 -6.68
N SER A 47 -12.90 28.35 -6.67
CA SER A 47 -11.54 28.35 -7.23
C SER A 47 -10.58 27.38 -6.54
N TRP A 48 -10.63 27.30 -5.20
CA TRP A 48 -9.67 26.53 -4.42
C TRP A 48 -9.93 25.02 -4.36
N VAL A 49 -11.13 24.56 -4.77
CA VAL A 49 -11.52 23.14 -4.61
C VAL A 49 -10.61 22.22 -5.42
N TYR A 50 -10.13 22.68 -6.57
CA TYR A 50 -9.18 21.92 -7.37
C TYR A 50 -7.88 21.63 -6.61
N ASP A 51 -7.32 22.63 -5.92
CA ASP A 51 -6.09 22.48 -5.14
C ASP A 51 -6.29 21.52 -3.97
N VAL A 52 -7.39 21.67 -3.23
CA VAL A 52 -7.71 20.80 -2.09
C VAL A 52 -7.86 19.35 -2.53
N ASN A 53 -8.56 19.11 -3.66
CA ASN A 53 -8.70 17.76 -4.19
C ASN A 53 -7.34 17.15 -4.56
N ASN A 54 -6.45 17.93 -5.19
CA ASN A 54 -5.12 17.47 -5.55
C ASN A 54 -4.26 17.17 -4.32
N MET A 55 -4.32 18.03 -3.29
CA MET A 55 -3.62 17.82 -2.01
C MET A 55 -4.15 16.57 -1.29
N MET A 56 -5.47 16.41 -1.17
CA MET A 56 -6.08 15.24 -0.53
C MET A 56 -5.73 13.94 -1.26
N TYR A 57 -5.80 13.94 -2.59
CA TYR A 57 -5.45 12.79 -3.41
C TYR A 57 -3.97 12.42 -3.26
N GLY A 58 -3.08 13.41 -3.34
CA GLY A 58 -1.64 13.21 -3.13
C GLY A 58 -1.32 12.66 -1.74
N THR A 59 -1.95 13.20 -0.69
CA THR A 59 -1.77 12.70 0.68
C THR A 59 -2.25 11.26 0.81
N LEU A 60 -3.43 10.93 0.26
CA LEU A 60 -3.95 9.56 0.27
C LEU A 60 -2.98 8.60 -0.42
N PHE A 61 -2.48 8.95 -1.61
CA PHE A 61 -1.56 8.11 -2.36
C PHE A 61 -0.24 7.88 -1.61
N MET A 62 0.38 8.96 -1.11
CA MET A 62 1.66 8.88 -0.39
C MET A 62 1.55 8.05 0.89
N MET A 63 0.49 8.24 1.68
CA MET A 63 0.31 7.54 2.95
C MET A 63 -0.08 6.06 2.79
N CYS A 64 -0.58 5.65 1.62
CA CYS A 64 -0.89 4.25 1.31
C CYS A 64 0.36 3.38 1.08
N GLY A 65 1.53 3.99 0.79
CA GLY A 65 2.74 3.24 0.43
C GLY A 65 3.19 2.24 1.50
N ALA A 66 3.19 2.64 2.78
CA ALA A 66 3.58 1.77 3.89
C ALA A 66 2.59 0.62 4.12
N TYR A 67 1.29 0.88 3.96
CA TYR A 67 0.24 -0.13 4.03
C TYR A 67 0.40 -1.18 2.93
N THR A 68 0.58 -0.72 1.68
CA THR A 68 0.77 -1.59 0.52
C THR A 68 2.02 -2.45 0.68
N LEU A 69 3.09 -1.90 1.26
CA LEU A 69 4.31 -2.64 1.54
C LEU A 69 4.11 -3.69 2.65
N ALA A 70 3.35 -3.38 3.70
CA ALA A 70 3.03 -4.33 4.77
C ALA A 70 2.21 -5.53 4.27
N GLN A 71 1.28 -5.28 3.35
CA GLN A 71 0.43 -6.30 2.72
C GLN A 71 1.08 -7.00 1.52
N ASP A 72 2.33 -6.67 1.20
CA ASP A 72 3.04 -7.22 0.05
C ASP A 72 2.32 -7.01 -1.30
N GLY A 73 1.57 -5.92 -1.42
CA GLY A 73 0.73 -5.61 -2.59
C GLY A 73 1.48 -4.90 -3.72
N HIS A 74 2.80 -4.71 -3.60
CA HIS A 74 3.60 -4.18 -4.70
C HIS A 74 3.77 -5.25 -5.76
N VAL A 75 3.55 -4.90 -7.04
CA VAL A 75 3.71 -5.85 -8.15
C VAL A 75 5.16 -6.34 -8.18
N ARG A 76 5.34 -7.65 -8.00
CA ARG A 76 6.63 -8.33 -8.07
C ARG A 76 6.78 -9.04 -9.43
N GLY A 77 8.02 -9.29 -9.84
CA GLY A 77 8.31 -10.07 -11.04
C GLY A 77 8.07 -11.56 -10.79
N ASP A 78 6.82 -12.02 -10.93
CA ASP A 78 6.39 -13.32 -10.40
C ASP A 78 6.99 -14.54 -11.10
N PHE A 79 7.35 -14.46 -12.38
CA PHE A 79 7.82 -15.63 -13.13
C PHE A 79 9.14 -16.21 -12.60
N LEU A 80 10.12 -15.34 -12.34
CA LEU A 80 11.42 -15.79 -11.86
C LEU A 80 11.39 -16.00 -10.34
N TYR A 81 10.72 -15.11 -9.61
CA TYR A 81 10.67 -15.15 -8.14
C TYR A 81 9.94 -16.39 -7.62
N GLY A 82 8.78 -16.76 -8.21
CA GLY A 82 7.96 -17.89 -7.76
C GLY A 82 8.61 -19.27 -7.90
N SER A 83 9.62 -19.41 -8.76
CA SER A 83 10.37 -20.67 -8.95
C SER A 83 11.53 -20.86 -7.98
N MET A 84 11.92 -19.82 -7.23
CA MET A 84 13.09 -19.84 -6.35
C MET A 84 12.78 -20.41 -4.97
N LYS A 85 13.78 -21.06 -4.35
CA LYS A 85 13.69 -21.46 -2.93
C LYS A 85 13.61 -20.21 -2.02
N PRO A 86 12.93 -20.28 -0.86
CA PRO A 86 12.73 -19.14 0.05
C PRO A 86 14.02 -18.39 0.41
N ARG A 87 15.14 -19.11 0.61
CA ARG A 87 16.44 -18.47 0.90
C ARG A 87 16.99 -17.64 -0.26
N ARG A 88 16.76 -18.06 -1.52
CA ARG A 88 17.21 -17.31 -2.70
C ARG A 88 16.32 -16.08 -2.93
N GLN A 89 15.02 -16.23 -2.72
CA GLN A 89 14.06 -15.12 -2.72
C GLN A 89 14.45 -14.05 -1.68
N ALA A 90 14.66 -14.47 -0.43
CA ALA A 90 15.04 -13.56 0.66
C ALA A 90 16.42 -12.91 0.44
N PHE A 91 17.36 -13.60 -0.19
CA PHE A 91 18.65 -13.00 -0.56
C PHE A 91 18.47 -11.90 -1.62
N LEU A 92 17.70 -12.19 -2.68
CA LEU A 92 17.41 -11.23 -3.74
C LEU A 92 16.70 -10.00 -3.16
N ASP A 93 15.62 -10.21 -2.40
CA ASP A 93 14.86 -9.14 -1.75
C ASP A 93 15.77 -8.31 -0.84
N LEU A 94 16.59 -8.94 0.00
CA LEU A 94 17.52 -8.23 0.88
C LEU A 94 18.49 -7.33 0.09
N VAL A 95 19.03 -7.84 -1.02
CA VAL A 95 19.92 -7.05 -1.89
C VAL A 95 19.17 -5.88 -2.51
N LEU A 96 17.95 -6.09 -3.02
CA LEU A 96 17.14 -5.00 -3.58
C LEU A 96 16.78 -3.97 -2.52
N TYR A 97 16.45 -4.41 -1.31
CA TYR A 97 16.13 -3.53 -0.19
C TYR A 97 17.34 -2.66 0.19
N ILE A 98 18.54 -3.23 0.24
CA ILE A 98 19.74 -2.49 0.63
C ILE A 98 20.23 -1.58 -0.51
N ALA A 99 20.27 -2.09 -1.75
CA ALA A 99 20.88 -1.39 -2.88
C ALA A 99 19.98 -0.32 -3.50
N PHE A 100 18.65 -0.52 -3.49
CA PHE A 100 17.72 0.37 -4.18
C PHE A 100 16.71 1.01 -3.22
N PHE A 101 16.07 0.23 -2.36
CA PHE A 101 15.01 0.75 -1.49
C PHE A 101 15.54 1.72 -0.44
N LEU A 102 16.54 1.32 0.37
CA LEU A 102 17.09 2.17 1.43
C LEU A 102 17.65 3.50 0.91
N PRO A 103 18.56 3.54 -0.08
CA PRO A 103 19.05 4.82 -0.58
C PRO A 103 17.94 5.63 -1.24
N GLY A 104 17.01 4.99 -1.96
CA GLY A 104 15.88 5.67 -2.60
C GLY A 104 14.94 6.35 -1.60
N ILE A 105 14.49 5.61 -0.58
CA ILE A 105 13.55 6.14 0.43
C ILE A 105 14.24 7.11 1.38
N LEU A 106 15.50 6.90 1.74
CA LEU A 106 16.27 7.89 2.51
C LEU A 106 16.44 9.19 1.73
N ALA A 107 16.81 9.12 0.45
CA ALA A 107 16.91 10.30 -0.41
C ALA A 107 15.57 11.01 -0.55
N LEU A 108 14.46 10.26 -0.76
CA LEU A 108 13.10 10.80 -0.83
C LEU A 108 12.72 11.51 0.48
N THR A 109 12.99 10.90 1.63
CA THR A 109 12.64 11.45 2.95
C THR A 109 13.46 12.71 3.24
N TRP A 110 14.77 12.66 2.96
CA TRP A 110 15.67 13.79 3.18
C TRP A 110 15.37 14.97 2.26
N ALA A 111 15.25 14.71 0.95
CA ALA A 111 14.88 15.74 -0.02
C ALA A 111 13.46 16.29 0.24
N GLY A 112 12.53 15.42 0.61
CA GLY A 112 11.18 15.81 1.01
C GLY A 112 11.16 16.71 2.24
N TRP A 113 12.04 16.45 3.22
CA TRP A 113 12.17 17.32 4.39
C TRP A 113 12.66 18.71 4.02
N ILE A 114 13.72 18.81 3.22
CA ILE A 114 14.24 20.10 2.73
C ILE A 114 13.15 20.84 1.94
N TYR A 115 12.48 20.14 1.04
CA TYR A 115 11.43 20.71 0.21
C TYR A 115 10.24 21.24 1.04
N ALA A 116 9.85 20.51 2.09
CA ALA A 116 8.80 20.95 3.00
C ALA A 116 9.25 22.12 3.89
N SER A 117 10.49 22.11 4.39
CA SER A 117 11.02 23.20 5.23
C SER A 117 11.18 24.50 4.45
N ASP A 118 11.65 24.42 3.20
CA ASP A 118 11.79 25.59 2.32
C ASP A 118 10.43 26.22 2.03
N SER A 119 9.43 25.37 1.73
CA SER A 119 8.05 25.79 1.51
C SER A 119 7.43 26.49 2.72
N LEU A 120 7.71 25.98 3.92
CA LEU A 120 7.28 26.59 5.17
C LEU A 120 7.97 27.95 5.39
N ALA A 121 9.28 28.05 5.15
CA ALA A 121 10.03 29.27 5.33
C ALA A 121 9.48 30.43 4.48
N ILE A 122 9.08 30.14 3.23
CA ILE A 122 8.51 31.13 2.32
C ILE A 122 6.98 31.28 2.45
N HIS A 123 6.33 30.53 3.35
CA HIS A 123 4.86 30.48 3.48
C HIS A 123 4.17 30.26 2.14
N GLU A 124 4.61 29.23 1.41
CA GLU A 124 4.17 29.00 0.04
C GLU A 124 2.66 28.79 -0.07
N THR A 125 2.07 29.34 -1.13
CA THR A 125 0.64 29.24 -1.43
C THR A 125 0.40 28.81 -2.88
N THR A 126 -0.80 28.31 -3.16
CA THR A 126 -1.19 27.89 -4.52
C THR A 126 -1.46 29.07 -5.46
N PHE A 127 -1.27 28.83 -6.76
CA PHE A 127 -1.46 29.82 -7.82
C PHE A 127 -2.92 29.93 -8.27
N ASN A 128 -3.82 30.21 -7.34
CA ASN A 128 -5.26 30.36 -7.62
C ASN A 128 -5.83 31.67 -7.09
N ALA A 129 -7.02 32.06 -7.58
CA ALA A 129 -7.70 33.30 -7.18
C ALA A 129 -7.94 33.39 -5.66
N THR A 130 -8.04 32.24 -4.98
CA THR A 130 -8.05 32.14 -3.52
C THR A 130 -6.89 31.22 -3.14
N PRO A 131 -5.71 31.76 -2.82
CA PRO A 131 -4.52 30.97 -2.54
C PRO A 131 -4.67 30.16 -1.26
N LEU A 132 -4.27 28.88 -1.30
CA LEU A 132 -4.21 28.04 -0.11
C LEU A 132 -2.77 27.77 0.29
N PRO A 133 -2.47 27.66 1.61
CA PRO A 133 -1.15 27.26 2.07
C PRO A 133 -0.82 25.83 1.61
N ILE A 134 0.27 25.66 0.84
CA ILE A 134 0.69 24.35 0.32
C ILE A 134 1.73 23.65 1.22
N TYR A 135 2.43 24.41 2.06
CA TYR A 135 3.46 23.87 2.93
C TYR A 135 2.97 22.70 3.82
N PRO A 136 1.74 22.67 4.39
CA PRO A 136 1.30 21.53 5.20
C PRO A 136 1.20 20.24 4.38
N PHE A 137 0.77 20.35 3.12
CA PHE A 137 0.70 19.23 2.20
C PHE A 137 2.09 18.65 1.90
N LYS A 138 3.10 19.51 1.71
CA LYS A 138 4.47 19.05 1.39
C LYS A 138 5.12 18.28 2.53
N PHE A 139 4.74 18.51 3.79
CA PHE A 139 5.20 17.70 4.93
C PHE A 139 4.75 16.23 4.86
N PHE A 140 3.69 15.90 4.10
CA PHE A 140 3.33 14.50 3.91
C PHE A 140 4.37 13.73 3.09
N ILE A 141 5.23 14.40 2.29
CA ILE A 141 6.30 13.74 1.54
C ILE A 141 7.32 13.06 2.49
N PRO A 142 7.99 13.78 3.42
CA PRO A 142 8.91 13.15 4.36
C PRO A 142 8.19 12.23 5.35
N ILE A 143 6.93 12.50 5.73
CA ILE A 143 6.17 11.61 6.63
C ILE A 143 5.89 10.27 5.95
N ALA A 144 5.46 10.28 4.68
CA ALA A 144 5.27 9.07 3.89
C ALA A 144 6.59 8.32 3.68
N GLY A 145 7.68 9.04 3.36
CA GLY A 145 9.01 8.46 3.26
C GLY A 145 9.46 7.77 4.55
N ALA A 146 9.30 8.43 5.70
CA ALA A 146 9.66 7.88 7.01
C ALA A 146 8.81 6.66 7.40
N THR A 147 7.51 6.69 7.13
CA THR A 147 6.61 5.55 7.41
C THR A 147 6.93 4.34 6.53
N VAL A 148 7.17 4.55 5.23
CA VAL A 148 7.62 3.51 4.30
C VAL A 148 8.99 2.97 4.73
N LEU A 149 9.91 3.83 5.18
CA LEU A 149 11.23 3.42 5.66
C LEU A 149 11.12 2.46 6.85
N VAL A 150 10.28 2.81 7.84
CA VAL A 150 10.04 1.95 9.02
C VAL A 150 9.46 0.60 8.61
N GLN A 151 8.48 0.57 7.68
CA GLN A 151 7.97 -0.69 7.16
C GLN A 151 9.04 -1.47 6.38
N GLY A 152 9.85 -0.81 5.56
CA GLY A 152 10.93 -1.46 4.82
C GLY A 152 12.01 -2.07 5.70
N LEU A 153 12.30 -1.48 6.86
CA LEU A 153 13.18 -2.09 7.87
C LEU A 153 12.56 -3.38 8.44
N SER A 154 11.23 -3.43 8.62
CA SER A 154 10.51 -4.66 8.99
C SER A 154 10.70 -5.74 7.92
N GLU A 155 10.58 -5.39 6.64
CA GLU A 155 10.79 -6.33 5.52
C GLU A 155 12.23 -6.84 5.42
N ILE A 156 13.22 -5.97 5.64
CA ILE A 156 14.64 -6.37 5.73
C ILE A 156 14.84 -7.39 6.85
N LEU A 157 14.24 -7.15 8.03
CA LEU A 157 14.31 -8.09 9.14
C LEU A 157 13.66 -9.44 8.80
N ARG A 158 12.51 -9.45 8.10
CA ARG A 158 11.88 -10.69 7.59
C ARG A 158 12.81 -11.46 6.67
N CYS A 159 13.48 -10.77 5.75
CA CYS A 159 14.44 -11.38 4.83
C CYS A 159 15.62 -12.02 5.59
N ILE A 160 16.16 -11.33 6.61
CA ILE A 160 17.25 -11.86 7.45
C ILE A 160 16.79 -13.10 8.24
N VAL A 161 15.56 -13.08 8.77
CA VAL A 161 14.99 -14.25 9.46
C VAL A 161 14.84 -15.42 8.49
N CYS A 162 14.25 -15.19 7.31
CA CYS A 162 14.06 -16.23 6.29
C CYS A 162 15.39 -16.83 5.80
N LEU A 163 16.45 -16.02 5.67
CA LEU A 163 17.79 -16.53 5.34
C LEU A 163 18.33 -17.49 6.42
N LYS A 164 18.04 -17.23 7.70
CA LYS A 164 18.48 -18.09 8.81
C LYS A 164 17.61 -19.34 8.97
N THR A 165 16.30 -19.19 8.97
CA THR A 165 15.35 -20.29 9.22
C THR A 165 15.08 -21.13 7.97
N GLY A 166 15.11 -20.51 6.79
CA GLY A 166 14.66 -21.11 5.53
C GLY A 166 13.17 -20.94 5.25
N GLU A 167 12.43 -20.29 6.14
CA GLU A 167 10.97 -20.13 6.06
C GLU A 167 10.57 -18.65 6.25
N TRP A 168 9.57 -18.20 5.50
CA TRP A 168 9.03 -16.84 5.63
C TRP A 168 8.22 -16.68 6.91
N THR A 169 8.36 -15.52 7.56
CA THR A 169 7.53 -15.21 8.73
C THR A 169 6.12 -14.82 8.29
N PRO A 170 5.07 -15.29 8.98
CA PRO A 170 3.70 -14.96 8.61
C PRO A 170 3.44 -13.44 8.70
N ARG A 171 2.72 -12.91 7.72
CA ARG A 171 2.24 -11.52 7.69
C ARG A 171 0.88 -11.42 8.38
N LEU A 172 0.53 -10.22 8.85
CA LEU A 172 -0.83 -9.90 9.26
C LEU A 172 -1.65 -9.56 8.01
N ALA A 173 -2.37 -10.54 7.48
CA ALA A 173 -3.33 -10.31 6.41
C ALA A 173 -4.47 -9.43 6.93
N ASP A 174 -4.69 -8.30 6.26
CA ASP A 174 -5.72 -7.32 6.65
C ASP A 174 -7.00 -7.43 5.81
N ALA A 175 -6.87 -7.87 4.56
CA ALA A 175 -7.99 -8.15 3.68
C ALA A 175 -7.92 -9.64 3.29
N ASP A 176 -9.00 -10.38 3.58
CA ASP A 176 -9.21 -11.66 2.93
C ASP A 176 -9.40 -11.36 1.45
N GLU A 177 -8.52 -11.92 0.61
CA GLU A 177 -8.69 -11.84 -0.83
C GLU A 177 -10.06 -12.45 -1.13
N ILE A 178 -11.00 -11.62 -1.58
CA ILE A 178 -12.33 -12.09 -1.94
C ILE A 178 -12.10 -13.07 -3.08
N ASP A 179 -12.38 -14.35 -2.85
CA ASP A 179 -12.24 -15.38 -3.86
C ASP A 179 -13.20 -15.05 -5.01
N VAL A 180 -12.66 -14.29 -5.97
CA VAL A 180 -13.38 -13.71 -7.10
C VAL A 180 -14.03 -14.83 -7.91
N VAL A 181 -13.39 -16.01 -7.93
CA VAL A 181 -13.91 -17.22 -8.58
C VAL A 181 -15.14 -17.73 -7.83
N ASN A 182 -15.08 -17.88 -6.49
CA ASN A 182 -16.25 -18.27 -5.71
C ASN A 182 -17.40 -17.26 -5.88
N GLN A 183 -17.10 -15.96 -5.89
CA GLN A 183 -18.14 -14.93 -6.03
C GLN A 183 -18.75 -14.88 -7.45
N GLN A 184 -17.93 -15.02 -8.50
CA GLN A 184 -18.38 -15.10 -9.89
C GLN A 184 -19.21 -16.36 -10.16
N LEU A 185 -18.80 -17.50 -9.59
CA LEU A 185 -19.54 -18.75 -9.72
C LEU A 185 -20.87 -18.71 -8.95
N ALA A 186 -20.89 -18.15 -7.74
CA ALA A 186 -22.12 -18.00 -6.95
C ALA A 186 -23.16 -17.11 -7.63
N GLY A 187 -22.73 -16.03 -8.31
CA GLY A 187 -23.61 -15.13 -9.06
C GLY A 187 -24.01 -15.62 -10.47
N SER A 188 -23.39 -16.69 -10.97
CA SER A 188 -23.65 -17.20 -12.32
C SER A 188 -24.97 -17.97 -12.39
N THR A 189 -25.91 -17.51 -13.22
CA THR A 189 -27.19 -18.22 -13.48
C THR A 189 -27.06 -19.29 -14.57
N TYR A 190 -25.96 -19.27 -15.33
CA TYR A 190 -25.76 -20.10 -16.53
C TYR A 190 -24.86 -21.33 -16.30
N VAL A 191 -24.28 -21.46 -15.10
CA VAL A 191 -23.42 -22.59 -14.73
C VAL A 191 -24.22 -23.52 -13.84
N ASP A 192 -24.22 -24.80 -14.17
CA ASP A 192 -24.87 -25.85 -13.39
C ASP A 192 -24.27 -25.93 -11.97
N GLU A 193 -25.08 -26.26 -10.96
CA GLU A 193 -24.65 -26.23 -9.55
C GLU A 193 -23.50 -27.21 -9.26
N ASP A 194 -23.47 -28.36 -9.95
CA ASP A 194 -22.38 -29.32 -9.82
C ASP A 194 -21.08 -28.79 -10.46
N ALA A 195 -21.19 -28.10 -11.60
CA ALA A 195 -20.04 -27.43 -12.24
C ALA A 195 -19.51 -26.26 -11.39
N LYS A 196 -20.38 -25.52 -10.70
CA LYS A 196 -19.96 -24.50 -9.72
C LYS A 196 -19.18 -25.13 -8.57
N ARG A 197 -19.71 -26.19 -7.94
CA ARG A 197 -19.03 -26.87 -6.82
C ARG A 197 -17.66 -27.41 -7.23
N ASP A 198 -17.55 -27.97 -8.43
CA ASP A 198 -16.28 -28.52 -8.92
C ASP A 198 -15.26 -27.43 -9.28
N ALA A 199 -15.72 -26.29 -9.80
CA ALA A 199 -14.86 -25.13 -10.05
C ALA A 199 -14.41 -24.46 -8.74
N MET A 200 -15.30 -24.33 -7.74
CA MET A 200 -14.96 -23.80 -6.41
C MET A 200 -13.99 -24.72 -5.65
N SER A 201 -14.17 -26.05 -5.74
CA SER A 201 -13.26 -27.01 -5.10
C SER A 201 -11.87 -26.98 -5.75
N LYS A 202 -11.80 -26.89 -7.09
CA LYS A 202 -10.55 -26.71 -7.82
C LYS A 202 -9.88 -25.38 -7.50
N ALA A 203 -10.64 -24.28 -7.44
CA ALA A 203 -10.11 -22.97 -7.06
C ALA A 203 -9.52 -22.99 -5.65
N LYS A 204 -10.24 -23.57 -4.68
CA LYS A 204 -9.71 -23.77 -3.32
C LYS A 204 -8.46 -24.65 -3.29
N GLN A 205 -8.42 -25.74 -4.06
CA GLN A 205 -7.23 -26.57 -4.15
C GLN A 205 -6.06 -25.84 -4.79
N ILE A 206 -6.31 -25.01 -5.80
CA ILE A 206 -5.29 -24.17 -6.43
C ILE A 206 -4.77 -23.15 -5.42
N ASP A 207 -5.64 -22.44 -4.71
CA ASP A 207 -5.24 -21.47 -3.69
C ASP A 207 -4.51 -22.13 -2.51
N GLU A 208 -5.01 -23.25 -2.00
CA GLU A 208 -4.32 -24.04 -0.96
C GLU A 208 -2.97 -24.55 -1.46
N SER A 209 -2.87 -25.01 -2.72
CA SER A 209 -1.60 -25.45 -3.30
C SER A 209 -0.65 -24.27 -3.54
N ALA A 210 -1.16 -23.09 -3.87
CA ALA A 210 -0.38 -21.87 -3.99
C ALA A 210 0.14 -21.44 -2.61
N ARG A 211 -0.73 -21.39 -1.59
CA ARG A 211 -0.36 -21.14 -0.18
C ARG A 211 0.65 -22.17 0.33
N GLN A 212 0.48 -23.45 -0.01
CA GLN A 212 1.45 -24.50 0.32
C GLN A 212 2.76 -24.36 -0.47
N ARG A 213 2.77 -23.82 -1.68
CA ARG A 213 4.02 -23.44 -2.37
C ARG A 213 4.70 -22.23 -1.72
N HIS A 214 3.92 -21.29 -1.19
CA HIS A 214 4.44 -20.15 -0.42
C HIS A 214 4.93 -20.55 0.99
N ALA A 215 4.33 -21.57 1.62
CA ALA A 215 4.67 -22.05 2.97
C ALA A 215 5.63 -23.27 2.98
N GLY A 216 5.62 -24.09 1.94
CA GLY A 216 6.19 -25.44 1.89
C GLY A 216 7.45 -25.56 1.05
N GLY A 217 8.44 -24.70 1.30
CA GLY A 217 9.81 -24.91 0.85
C GLY A 217 10.55 -26.06 1.57
N GLN A 218 9.83 -27.09 2.03
CA GLN A 218 10.39 -28.31 2.62
C GLN A 218 10.25 -29.46 1.61
N THR A 219 11.22 -29.56 0.69
CA THR A 219 11.89 -30.80 0.28
C THR A 219 13.20 -30.46 -0.43
#